data_AF-A0A930ZJ07-F1
#
_entry.id   AF-A0A930ZJ07-F1
#
_cell.length_a   1.000
_cell.length_b   1.000
_cell.length_c   1.000
_cell.angle_alpha   90.00
_cell.angle_beta   90.00
_cell.angle_gamma   90.00
#
_symmetry.space_group_name_H-M   'P 1'
#
loop_
_entity.id
_entity.type
_entity.pdbx_description
1 polymer ?
#
loop_
_entity_poly.entity_id
_entity_poly.type
_entity_poly.pdbx_seq_one_letter_code
_entity_poly.pdbx_strand_id
1 'polypeptide(L)'
;MQLWGKMVCWLGAIFFGVGLVGVWGLAQGQSPTYYQDVKPILDAQCVGCHKTGGIAPFSLETAQAAQDKAQLIVAATATGYMPPWPPGPDSPEFLNQRKLSETQKAILAAWAQAGAPLGQAK
;
A
#
# COMPACT_ATOMS: atom_id res chain seq x y z
N MET A 1 21.10 35.17 -69.35
CA MET A 1 21.49 33.76 -69.20
C MET A 1 20.25 32.99 -68.80
N GLN A 2 19.65 32.29 -69.76
CA GLN A 2 18.56 31.34 -69.52
C GLN A 2 19.15 30.01 -69.10
N LEU A 3 18.61 29.38 -68.06
CA LEU A 3 18.39 27.92 -67.93
C LEU A 3 17.23 27.76 -66.92
N TRP A 4 16.01 27.41 -67.35
CA TRP A 4 15.44 26.04 -67.33
C TRP A 4 15.37 25.44 -65.91
N GLY A 5 14.25 24.92 -65.38
CA GLY A 5 12.92 24.61 -65.88
C GLY A 5 12.20 23.72 -64.85
N LYS A 6 10.95 23.31 -65.17
CA LYS A 6 10.13 22.24 -64.55
C LYS A 6 9.51 22.62 -63.19
N MET A 7 8.22 22.96 -63.06
CA MET A 7 7.02 22.21 -63.41
C MET A 7 7.12 20.74 -63.00
N VAL A 8 6.40 20.34 -61.93
CA VAL A 8 5.61 19.10 -61.83
C VAL A 8 4.86 19.11 -60.48
N CYS A 9 3.54 19.06 -60.59
CA CYS A 9 2.58 18.70 -59.54
C CYS A 9 2.88 17.32 -58.97
N TRP A 10 2.73 17.12 -57.66
CA TRP A 10 2.17 15.87 -57.13
C TRP A 10 1.31 16.18 -55.90
N LEU A 11 0.00 16.11 -56.12
CA LEU A 11 -0.96 15.67 -55.10
C LEU A 11 -0.52 14.27 -54.65
N GLY A 12 -0.35 14.06 -53.35
CA GLY A 12 0.08 12.75 -52.87
C GLY A 12 -0.03 12.57 -51.36
N ALA A 13 -0.95 11.68 -50.99
CA ALA A 13 -0.96 10.88 -49.77
C ALA A 13 -1.46 11.52 -48.47
N ILE A 14 -2.74 11.21 -48.20
CA ILE A 14 -3.32 11.00 -46.88
C ILE A 14 -2.38 10.14 -46.02
N PHE A 15 -1.78 10.72 -44.99
CA PHE A 15 -1.17 9.95 -43.91
C PHE A 15 -2.25 9.63 -42.88
N PHE A 16 -2.90 8.47 -43.06
CA PHE A 16 -3.64 7.79 -42.01
C PHE A 16 -2.62 7.25 -40.99
N GLY A 17 -2.12 8.14 -40.14
CA GLY A 17 -1.26 7.76 -39.02
C GLY A 17 -2.11 7.09 -37.95
N VAL A 18 -2.31 5.77 -38.07
CA VAL A 18 -2.73 4.93 -36.95
C VAL A 18 -1.59 4.97 -35.93
N GLY A 19 -1.65 5.95 -35.03
CA GLY A 19 -0.82 6.00 -33.85
C GLY A 19 -1.17 4.79 -32.98
N LEU A 20 -0.26 3.82 -32.92
CA LEU A 20 -0.28 2.75 -31.94
C LEU A 20 -0.28 3.36 -30.54
N VAL A 21 -1.47 3.61 -29.98
CA VAL A 21 -1.62 3.85 -28.56
C VAL A 21 -1.35 2.52 -27.88
N GLY A 22 -0.07 2.26 -27.58
CA GLY A 22 0.32 1.16 -26.72
C GLY A 22 -0.37 1.35 -25.39
N VAL A 23 -1.35 0.50 -25.10
CA VAL A 23 -2.00 0.46 -23.79
C VAL A 23 -0.98 -0.19 -22.86
N TRP A 24 -0.15 0.62 -22.22
CA TRP A 24 0.73 0.18 -21.15
C TRP A 24 -0.19 -0.31 -20.03
N GLY A 25 -0.34 -1.63 -19.92
CA GLY A 25 -1.06 -2.25 -18.80
C GLY A 25 -0.36 -1.84 -17.52
N LEU A 26 -1.03 -1.02 -16.70
CA LEU A 26 -0.58 -0.73 -15.35
C LEU A 26 -0.63 -2.05 -14.59
N ALA A 27 0.55 -2.65 -14.35
CA ALA A 27 0.67 -3.75 -13.42
C ALA A 27 0.21 -3.25 -12.04
N GLN A 28 -1.02 -3.59 -11.65
CA GLN A 28 -1.50 -3.40 -10.30
C GLN A 28 -0.79 -4.47 -9.44
N GLY A 29 0.22 -4.06 -8.68
CA GLY A 29 0.80 -4.91 -7.66
C GLY A 29 -0.32 -5.42 -6.74
N GLN A 30 -0.32 -6.71 -6.43
CA GLN A 30 -1.37 -7.33 -5.62
C GLN A 30 -1.43 -6.65 -4.26
N SER A 31 -2.61 -6.15 -3.87
CA SER A 31 -2.78 -5.46 -2.59
C SER A 31 -2.46 -6.40 -1.42
N PRO A 32 -1.90 -5.88 -0.31
CA PRO A 32 -1.64 -6.70 0.87
C PRO A 32 -2.94 -7.31 1.42
N THR A 33 -2.84 -8.49 2.03
CA THR A 33 -3.98 -9.19 2.62
C THR A 33 -3.81 -9.46 4.11
N TYR A 34 -4.92 -9.68 4.80
CA TYR A 34 -4.91 -9.89 6.25
C TYR A 34 -3.99 -11.05 6.65
N TYR A 35 -4.23 -12.25 6.13
CA TYR A 35 -3.52 -13.45 6.59
C TYR A 35 -2.04 -13.47 6.21
N GLN A 36 -1.68 -12.89 5.05
CA GLN A 36 -0.31 -12.90 4.55
C GLN A 36 0.53 -11.78 5.15
N ASP A 37 0.02 -10.55 5.16
CA ASP A 37 0.86 -9.35 5.36
C ASP A 37 0.54 -8.63 6.68
N VAL A 38 -0.74 -8.54 7.05
CA VAL A 38 -1.17 -7.71 8.19
C VAL A 38 -1.18 -8.47 9.51
N LYS A 39 -1.65 -9.72 9.51
CA LYS A 39 -1.73 -10.54 10.73
C LYS A 39 -0.38 -10.66 11.44
N PRO A 40 0.76 -10.92 10.76
CA PRO A 40 2.06 -10.98 11.44
C PRO A 40 2.45 -9.65 12.11
N ILE A 41 2.05 -8.52 11.53
CA ILE A 41 2.30 -7.18 12.10
C ILE A 41 1.44 -7.01 13.36
N LEU A 42 0.13 -7.27 13.26
CA LEU A 42 -0.80 -7.11 14.39
C LEU A 42 -0.45 -8.05 15.55
N ASP A 43 -0.12 -9.31 15.26
CA ASP A 43 0.28 -10.28 16.28
C ASP A 43 1.50 -9.80 17.07
N ALA A 44 2.53 -9.30 16.37
CA ALA A 44 3.78 -8.86 16.99
C ALA A 44 3.64 -7.52 17.73
N GLN A 45 2.88 -6.58 17.17
CA GLN A 45 2.91 -5.17 17.59
C GLN A 45 1.68 -4.75 18.41
N CYS A 46 0.55 -5.45 18.27
CA CYS A 46 -0.75 -4.99 18.79
C CYS A 46 -1.43 -6.00 19.71
N VAL A 47 -1.50 -7.28 19.34
CA VAL A 47 -2.32 -8.31 20.03
C VAL A 47 -1.87 -8.54 21.48
N GLY A 48 -0.62 -8.24 21.83
CA GLY A 48 -0.17 -8.29 23.22
C GLY A 48 -1.03 -7.45 24.18
N CYS A 49 -1.57 -6.32 23.71
CA CYS A 49 -2.46 -5.44 24.47
C CYS A 49 -3.91 -5.49 23.96
N HIS A 50 -4.09 -5.59 22.64
CA HIS A 50 -5.38 -5.70 21.94
C HIS A 50 -5.83 -7.15 21.79
N LYS A 51 -5.94 -7.85 22.91
CA LYS A 51 -6.52 -9.19 22.99
C LYS A 51 -7.78 -9.18 23.84
N THR A 52 -8.57 -10.23 23.75
CA THR A 52 -9.76 -10.43 24.59
C THR A 52 -9.36 -10.43 26.06
N GLY A 53 -9.99 -9.54 26.86
CA GLY A 53 -9.65 -9.34 28.28
C GLY A 53 -8.30 -8.63 28.50
N GLY A 54 -7.67 -8.09 27.44
CA GLY A 54 -6.46 -7.28 27.54
C GLY A 54 -6.73 -5.86 28.05
N ILE A 55 -5.67 -5.07 28.17
CA ILE A 55 -5.75 -3.68 28.67
C ILE A 55 -6.34 -2.72 27.65
N ALA A 56 -6.28 -3.05 26.35
CA ALA A 56 -6.87 -2.21 25.31
C ALA A 56 -8.40 -2.41 25.24
N PRO A 57 -9.16 -1.39 24.81
CA PRO A 57 -10.63 -1.41 24.87
C PRO A 57 -11.29 -2.35 23.85
N PHE A 58 -10.52 -2.96 22.94
CA PHE A 58 -11.01 -3.93 21.95
C PHE A 58 -9.93 -4.93 21.55
N SER A 59 -10.39 -6.09 21.06
CA SER A 59 -9.51 -7.16 20.55
C SER A 59 -9.20 -6.98 19.05
N LEU A 60 -8.01 -7.42 18.66
CA LEU A 60 -7.53 -7.55 17.28
C LEU A 60 -7.13 -9.00 16.94
N GLU A 61 -7.55 -9.98 17.75
CA GLU A 61 -7.17 -11.38 17.57
C GLU A 61 -7.81 -12.05 16.35
N THR A 62 -8.94 -11.51 15.87
CA THR A 62 -9.69 -12.08 14.75
C THR A 62 -9.56 -11.21 13.51
N ALA A 63 -9.60 -11.86 12.34
CA ALA A 63 -9.59 -11.19 11.04
C ALA A 63 -10.70 -10.16 10.90
N GLN A 64 -11.91 -10.52 11.37
CA GLN A 64 -13.06 -9.61 11.35
C GLN A 64 -12.83 -8.38 12.24
N ALA A 65 -12.34 -8.57 13.46
CA ALA A 65 -12.09 -7.46 14.36
C ALA A 65 -11.02 -6.51 13.82
N ALA A 66 -9.97 -7.05 13.19
CA ALA A 66 -8.96 -6.23 12.52
C ALA A 66 -9.55 -5.48 11.31
N GLN A 67 -10.34 -6.15 10.47
CA GLN A 67 -11.00 -5.55 9.31
C GLN A 67 -11.93 -4.40 9.72
N ASP A 68 -12.77 -4.62 10.74
CA ASP A 68 -13.69 -3.62 11.29
C ASP A 68 -12.98 -2.38 11.87
N LYS A 69 -11.68 -2.50 12.15
CA LYS A 69 -10.84 -1.45 12.73
C LYS A 69 -9.75 -0.96 11.78
N ALA A 70 -9.75 -1.38 10.51
CA ALA A 70 -8.66 -1.10 9.57
C ALA A 70 -8.32 0.40 9.47
N GLN A 71 -9.33 1.26 9.32
CA GLN A 71 -9.12 2.71 9.24
C GLN A 71 -8.62 3.32 10.57
N LEU A 72 -9.08 2.79 11.70
CA LEU A 72 -8.61 3.21 13.03
C LEU A 72 -7.15 2.80 13.26
N ILE A 73 -6.78 1.59 12.84
CA ILE A 73 -5.40 1.10 12.89
C ILE A 73 -4.50 2.04 12.09
N VAL A 74 -4.90 2.44 10.88
CA VAL A 74 -4.11 3.38 10.06
C VAL A 74 -3.98 4.74 10.74
N ALA A 75 -5.08 5.31 11.23
CA ALA A 75 -5.04 6.63 11.89
C ALA A 75 -4.14 6.62 13.14
N ALA A 76 -4.23 5.58 13.98
CA ALA A 76 -3.44 5.47 15.19
C ALA A 76 -1.95 5.21 14.91
N THR A 77 -1.63 4.45 13.85
CA THR A 77 -0.24 4.13 13.49
C THR A 77 0.45 5.23 12.70
N ALA A 78 -0.29 5.96 11.86
CA ALA A 78 0.22 7.11 11.12
C ALA A 78 0.64 8.26 12.05
N THR A 79 -0.10 8.47 13.15
CA THR A 79 0.19 9.49 14.15
C THR A 79 1.24 9.07 15.19
N GLY A 80 1.65 7.80 15.17
CA GLY A 80 2.52 7.23 16.21
C GLY A 80 1.84 7.05 17.57
N TYR A 81 0.51 7.23 17.64
CA TYR A 81 -0.26 6.94 18.86
C TYR A 81 -0.21 5.45 19.21
N MET A 82 -0.19 4.60 18.19
CA MET A 82 -0.06 3.15 18.33
C MET A 82 1.07 2.59 17.46
N PRO A 83 1.80 1.56 17.92
CA PRO A 83 1.89 1.16 19.33
C PRO A 83 2.52 2.29 20.18
N PRO A 84 2.16 2.42 21.47
CA PRO A 84 2.83 3.37 22.35
C PRO A 84 4.30 2.97 22.49
N TRP A 85 5.20 3.86 22.08
CA TRP A 85 6.64 3.63 22.16
C TRP A 85 7.31 4.73 23.02
N PRO A 86 7.38 4.53 24.36
CA PRO A 86 8.01 5.47 25.27
C PRO A 86 9.50 5.76 24.99
N PRO A 87 10.33 4.79 24.56
CA PRO A 87 11.75 5.05 24.31
C PRO A 87 11.99 6.06 23.17
N GLY A 88 12.82 7.07 23.44
CA GLY A 88 13.25 8.08 22.46
C GLY A 88 14.28 7.55 21.45
N PRO A 89 14.65 8.35 20.43
CA PRO A 89 15.55 7.95 19.34
C PRO A 89 16.95 7.53 19.80
N ASP A 90 17.43 8.07 20.93
CA ASP A 90 18.75 7.76 21.50
C ASP A 90 18.74 6.55 22.45
N SER A 91 17.58 5.89 22.58
CA SER A 91 17.47 4.68 23.41
C SER A 91 18.17 3.50 22.73
N PRO A 92 18.76 2.56 23.49
CA PRO A 92 19.33 1.35 22.93
C PRO A 92 18.26 0.51 22.21
N GLU A 93 18.69 -0.41 21.35
CA GLU A 93 17.77 -1.36 20.74
C GLU A 93 17.22 -2.32 21.80
N PHE A 94 15.90 -2.50 21.80
CA PHE A 94 15.22 -3.42 22.70
C PHE A 94 14.74 -4.65 21.95
N LEU A 95 14.93 -5.82 22.58
CA LEU A 95 14.30 -7.05 22.11
C LEU A 95 12.77 -6.91 22.18
N ASN A 96 12.09 -7.38 21.15
CA ASN A 96 10.62 -7.32 21.04
C ASN A 96 10.04 -5.90 21.15
N GLN A 97 10.76 -4.91 20.62
CA GLN A 97 10.27 -3.53 20.55
C GLN A 97 8.92 -3.46 19.81
N ARG A 98 7.95 -2.81 20.46
CA ARG A 98 6.66 -2.51 19.87
C ARG A 98 6.77 -1.20 19.10
N LYS A 99 7.46 -1.25 17.96
CA LYS A 99 7.68 -0.13 17.05
C LYS A 99 7.44 -0.60 15.63
N LEU A 100 6.58 0.13 14.91
CA LEU A 100 6.35 -0.12 13.50
C LEU A 100 7.46 0.49 12.65
N SER A 101 7.97 -0.28 11.69
CA SER A 101 8.76 0.25 10.60
C SER A 101 7.89 1.02 9.60
N GLU A 102 8.50 1.88 8.80
CA GLU A 102 7.77 2.62 7.75
C GLU A 102 7.15 1.67 6.72
N THR A 103 7.81 0.55 6.42
CA THR A 103 7.25 -0.52 5.56
C THR A 103 6.00 -1.15 6.19
N GLN A 104 6.02 -1.43 7.49
CA GLN A 104 4.84 -1.99 8.17
C GLN A 104 3.67 -1.02 8.17
N LYS A 105 3.91 0.28 8.41
CA LYS A 105 2.88 1.31 8.30
C LYS A 105 2.30 1.39 6.89
N ALA A 106 3.15 1.31 5.86
CA ALA A 106 2.73 1.32 4.47
C ALA A 106 1.87 0.10 4.11
N ILE A 107 2.21 -1.10 4.62
CA ILE A 107 1.39 -2.31 4.45
C ILE A 107 0.02 -2.13 5.07
N LEU A 108 -0.06 -1.64 6.32
CA LEU A 108 -1.34 -1.40 7.00
C LEU A 108 -2.20 -0.38 6.24
N ALA A 109 -1.59 0.70 5.75
CA ALA A 109 -2.27 1.72 4.97
C ALA A 109 -2.81 1.17 3.63
N ALA A 110 -1.97 0.46 2.87
CA ALA A 110 -2.37 -0.12 1.59
C ALA A 110 -3.46 -1.19 1.75
N TRP A 111 -3.36 -2.03 2.78
CA TRP A 111 -4.39 -3.02 3.11
C TRP A 111 -5.73 -2.35 3.42
N ALA A 112 -5.75 -1.34 4.29
CA ALA A 112 -6.98 -0.63 4.64
C ALA A 112 -7.57 0.11 3.44
N GLN A 113 -6.73 0.72 2.59
CA GLN A 113 -7.16 1.39 1.35
C GLN A 113 -7.78 0.41 0.35
N ALA A 114 -7.28 -0.82 0.28
CA ALA A 114 -7.83 -1.87 -0.56
C ALA A 114 -9.14 -2.50 -0.01
N GLY A 115 -9.74 -1.93 1.04
CA GLY A 115 -10.94 -2.46 1.67
C GLY A 115 -10.67 -3.60 2.66
N ALA A 116 -9.44 -3.68 3.18
CA ALA A 116 -9.01 -4.67 4.15
C ALA A 116 -9.30 -6.13 3.73
N PRO A 117 -8.82 -6.57 2.55
CA PRO A 117 -9.06 -7.92 2.06
C PRO A 117 -8.43 -8.97 2.98
N LEU A 118 -9.14 -10.08 3.21
CA LEU A 118 -8.65 -11.12 4.12
C LEU A 118 -7.52 -11.96 3.49
N GLY A 119 -7.61 -12.24 2.20
CA GLY A 119 -6.73 -13.22 1.54
C GLY A 119 -7.06 -14.65 1.99
N GLN A 120 -6.13 -15.58 1.72
CA GLN A 120 -6.30 -16.98 2.10
C GLN A 120 -5.74 -17.23 3.49
N ALA A 121 -6.53 -17.83 4.38
CA ALA A 121 -6.01 -18.40 5.62
C ALA A 121 -5.05 -19.54 5.28
N LYS A 122 -3.98 -19.67 6.07
CA LYS A 122 -3.03 -20.78 5.95
C LYS A 122 -3.47 -21.95 6.82
#